data_AF-X0ZKR9-F1
#
_entry.id   AF-X0ZKR9-F1
#
_cell.length_a   1.000
_cell.length_b   1.000
_cell.length_c   1.000
_cell.angle_alpha   90.00
_cell.angle_beta   90.00
_cell.angle_gamma   90.00
#
_symmetry.space_group_name_H-M   'P 1'
#
loop_
_entity.id
_entity.type
_entity.pdbx_description
1 polymer ?
#
loop_
_entity_poly.entity_id
_entity_poly.type
_entity_poly.pdbx_seq_one_letter_code
_entity_poly.pdbx_strand_id
1 'polypeptide(L)'
;MDLYAYWISLEELRKKAKKLPEKLIRVVNKIKKRRNLVIRNVDMKKFDEEVERFKKIYNSAWEKNWGFVPMTDTEMEHFANGLKKFLDPELVFIAEIDNSPVGFSLTIPDINQPLLKINGKLLPFSWIKFLWYK
;
A
#
# COMPACT_ATOMS: atom_id res chain seq x y z
N MET A 1 -13.51 6.83 18.28
CA MET A 1 -13.44 6.11 17.00
C MET A 1 -13.11 4.68 17.34
N ASP A 2 -13.99 3.74 17.02
CA ASP A 2 -13.73 2.33 17.32
C ASP A 2 -12.77 1.78 16.29
N LEU A 3 -11.61 1.30 16.74
CA LEU A 3 -10.59 0.71 15.88
C LEU A 3 -10.83 -0.80 15.79
N TYR A 4 -11.31 -1.27 14.64
CA TYR A 4 -11.44 -2.69 14.36
C TYR A 4 -10.15 -3.21 13.72
N ALA A 5 -9.58 -4.29 14.28
CA ALA A 5 -8.46 -5.01 13.69
C ALA A 5 -8.91 -6.44 13.33
N TYR A 6 -8.48 -6.90 12.15
CA TYR A 6 -8.77 -8.25 11.66
C TYR A 6 -7.45 -8.96 11.38
N TRP A 7 -7.32 -10.20 11.84
CA TRP A 7 -6.19 -11.05 11.51
C TRP A 7 -6.57 -12.01 10.39
N ILE A 8 -5.82 -11.99 9.29
CA ILE A 8 -6.05 -12.86 8.13
C ILE A 8 -4.72 -13.50 7.76
N SER A 9 -4.66 -14.84 7.80
CA SER A 9 -3.52 -15.58 7.26
C SER A 9 -3.62 -15.62 5.73
N LEU A 10 -2.61 -15.10 5.03
CA LEU A 10 -2.53 -15.18 3.56
C LEU A 10 -2.44 -16.63 3.07
N GLU A 11 -1.85 -17.53 3.86
CA GLU A 11 -1.78 -18.95 3.53
C GLU A 11 -3.17 -19.60 3.58
N GLU A 12 -3.93 -19.34 4.64
CA GLU A 12 -5.32 -19.79 4.75
C GLU A 12 -6.19 -19.15 3.68
N LEU A 13 -6.01 -17.86 3.42
CA LEU A 13 -6.70 -17.15 2.36
C LEU A 13 -6.41 -17.82 1.03
N ARG A 14 -5.15 -18.10 0.67
CA ARG A 14 -4.79 -18.79 -0.59
C ARG A 14 -5.36 -20.20 -0.67
N LYS A 15 -5.32 -20.97 0.42
CA LYS A 15 -5.92 -22.32 0.49
C LYS A 15 -7.43 -22.27 0.26
N LYS A 16 -8.14 -21.32 0.87
CA LYS A 16 -9.60 -21.10 0.69
C LYS A 16 -9.94 -20.40 -0.63
N ALA A 17 -9.04 -19.56 -1.15
CA ALA A 17 -9.21 -18.74 -2.35
C ALA A 17 -9.01 -19.52 -3.65
N LYS A 18 -8.73 -20.84 -3.59
CA LYS A 18 -8.86 -21.73 -4.76
C LYS A 18 -10.20 -21.55 -5.48
N LYS A 19 -11.24 -21.08 -4.78
CA LYS A 19 -12.40 -20.42 -5.38
C LYS A 19 -12.82 -19.21 -4.54
N LEU A 20 -12.37 -18.00 -4.92
CA LEU A 20 -13.00 -16.78 -4.42
C LEU A 20 -14.52 -16.88 -4.62
N PRO A 21 -15.37 -16.40 -3.68
CA PRO A 21 -16.81 -16.52 -3.81
C PRO A 21 -17.30 -15.94 -5.14
N GLU A 22 -18.08 -16.69 -5.91
CA GLU A 22 -18.56 -16.25 -7.23
C GLU A 22 -19.32 -14.92 -7.16
N LYS A 23 -20.06 -14.69 -6.06
CA LYS A 23 -20.74 -13.43 -5.79
C LYS A 23 -19.75 -12.26 -5.74
N LEU A 24 -18.59 -12.42 -5.11
CA LEU A 24 -17.56 -11.38 -5.02
C LEU A 24 -17.00 -11.07 -6.41
N ILE A 25 -16.60 -12.11 -7.16
CA ILE A 25 -16.08 -11.96 -8.53
C ILE A 25 -17.10 -11.25 -9.43
N ARG A 26 -18.37 -11.66 -9.36
CA ARG A 26 -19.46 -11.06 -10.14
C ARG A 26 -19.66 -9.58 -9.81
N VAL A 27 -19.64 -9.22 -8.52
CA VAL A 27 -19.79 -7.83 -8.07
C VAL A 27 -18.61 -6.98 -8.55
N VAL A 28 -17.37 -7.45 -8.36
CA VAL A 28 -16.16 -6.75 -8.82
C VAL A 28 -16.20 -6.52 -10.33
N ASN A 29 -16.51 -7.55 -11.13
CA ASN A 29 -16.59 -7.44 -12.58
C ASN A 29 -17.67 -6.45 -13.04
N LYS A 30 -18.82 -6.43 -12.34
CA LYS A 30 -19.91 -5.48 -12.63
C LYS A 30 -19.50 -4.04 -12.31
N ILE A 31 -18.78 -3.81 -11.22
CA ILE A 31 -18.26 -2.49 -10.85
C ILE A 31 -17.21 -2.04 -11.87
N LYS A 32 -16.24 -2.91 -12.20
CA LYS A 32 -15.21 -2.65 -13.21
C LYS A 32 -15.81 -2.18 -14.53
N LYS A 33 -16.80 -2.90 -15.06
CA LYS A 33 -17.49 -2.54 -16.31
C LYS A 33 -18.30 -1.26 -16.22
N ARG A 34 -19.08 -1.07 -15.15
CA ARG A 34 -20.00 0.07 -15.01
C ARG A 34 -19.31 1.40 -14.77
N ARG A 35 -18.13 1.37 -14.14
CA ARG A 35 -17.41 2.56 -13.69
C ARG A 35 -16.10 2.78 -14.46
N ASN A 36 -15.84 2.01 -15.52
CA ASN A 36 -14.54 2.01 -16.20
C ASN A 36 -13.36 1.95 -15.20
N LEU A 37 -13.50 1.13 -14.16
CA LEU A 37 -12.55 1.06 -13.05
C LEU A 37 -11.40 0.14 -13.44
N VAL A 38 -10.19 0.70 -13.42
CA VAL A 38 -8.92 0.01 -13.61
C VAL A 38 -8.21 -0.06 -12.27
N ILE A 39 -7.67 -1.24 -11.93
CA ILE A 39 -6.78 -1.42 -10.79
C ILE A 39 -5.45 -1.85 -11.39
N ARG A 40 -4.41 -1.08 -11.12
CA ARG A 40 -3.04 -1.32 -11.61
C ARG A 40 -2.05 -1.22 -10.46
N ASN A 41 -0.88 -1.81 -10.65
CA ASN A 41 0.26 -1.58 -9.78
C ASN A 41 0.83 -0.16 -9.99
N VAL A 42 1.58 0.32 -9.00
CA VAL A 42 2.34 1.57 -9.11
C VAL A 42 3.41 1.45 -10.20
N ASP A 43 3.58 2.48 -11.02
CA ASP A 43 4.67 2.55 -11.99
C ASP A 43 5.90 3.25 -11.38
N MET A 44 6.88 2.46 -10.95
CA MET A 44 8.11 3.01 -10.37
C MET A 44 8.97 3.81 -11.35
N LYS A 45 8.76 3.67 -12.66
CA LYS A 45 9.45 4.50 -13.66
C LYS A 45 8.89 5.92 -13.69
N LYS A 46 7.65 6.10 -13.23
CA LYS A 46 6.93 7.38 -13.13
C LYS A 46 6.68 7.76 -11.67
N PHE A 47 7.63 7.42 -10.80
CA PHE A 47 7.47 7.54 -9.34
C PHE A 47 6.94 8.90 -8.91
N ASP A 48 7.47 10.00 -9.44
CA ASP A 48 7.05 11.35 -9.05
C ASP A 48 5.59 11.64 -9.47
N GLU A 49 5.16 11.20 -10.66
CA GLU A 49 3.75 11.30 -11.08
C GLU A 49 2.83 10.46 -10.18
N GLU A 50 3.28 9.29 -9.75
CA GLU A 50 2.51 8.43 -8.83
C GLU A 50 2.39 9.04 -7.43
N VAL A 51 3.44 9.74 -6.97
CA VAL A 51 3.43 10.49 -5.70
C VAL A 51 2.42 11.64 -5.78
N GLU A 52 2.36 12.37 -6.90
CA GLU A 52 1.33 13.40 -7.10
C GLU A 52 -0.09 12.83 -7.09
N ARG A 53 -0.31 11.68 -7.77
CA ARG A 53 -1.60 10.98 -7.76
C ARG A 53 -1.99 10.55 -6.34
N PHE A 54 -1.03 9.99 -5.59
CA PHE A 54 -1.21 9.59 -4.20
C PHE A 54 -1.60 10.80 -3.32
N LYS A 55 -0.88 11.93 -3.44
CA LYS A 55 -1.15 13.15 -2.67
C LYS A 55 -2.58 13.66 -2.85
N LYS A 56 -3.07 13.67 -4.10
CA LYS A 56 -4.45 14.08 -4.43
C LYS A 56 -5.48 13.21 -3.70
N ILE A 57 -5.29 11.89 -3.72
CA ILE A 57 -6.16 10.96 -3.00
C ILE A 57 -6.03 11.15 -1.50
N TYR A 58 -4.80 11.23 -0.97
CA TYR A 58 -4.55 11.34 0.47
C TYR A 58 -5.20 12.60 1.07
N ASN A 59 -4.93 13.77 0.49
CA ASN A 59 -5.48 15.02 1.00
C ASN A 59 -7.01 15.03 0.90
N SER A 60 -7.60 14.61 -0.22
CA SER A 60 -9.07 14.57 -0.36
C SER A 60 -9.75 13.53 0.54
N ALA A 61 -9.10 12.40 0.82
CA ALA A 61 -9.63 11.37 1.72
C ALA A 61 -9.61 11.80 3.19
N TRP A 62 -8.64 12.64 3.59
CA TRP A 62 -8.44 13.04 4.97
C TRP A 62 -8.93 14.47 5.30
N GLU A 63 -9.26 15.30 4.30
CA GLU A 63 -9.65 16.72 4.51
C GLU A 63 -10.78 16.94 5.51
N LYS A 64 -11.67 15.94 5.68
CA LYS A 64 -12.83 16.02 6.60
C LYS A 64 -12.52 15.48 7.99
N ASN A 65 -11.33 14.94 8.22
CA ASN A 65 -10.92 14.45 9.53
C ASN A 65 -10.52 15.62 10.42
N TRP A 66 -11.04 15.65 11.65
CA TRP A 66 -10.72 16.69 12.61
C TRP A 66 -9.21 16.75 12.89
N GLY A 67 -8.63 17.95 12.79
CA GLY A 67 -7.19 18.16 12.98
C GLY A 67 -6.32 17.77 11.79
N PHE A 68 -6.89 17.42 10.64
CA PHE A 68 -6.11 17.17 9.44
C PHE A 68 -5.53 18.46 8.86
N VAL A 69 -4.24 18.42 8.56
CA VAL A 69 -3.53 19.46 7.80
C VAL A 69 -3.12 18.85 6.47
N PRO A 70 -3.55 19.41 5.32
CA PRO A 70 -3.14 18.92 4.01
C PRO A 70 -1.62 18.90 3.88
N MET A 71 -1.07 17.79 3.40
CA MET A 71 0.37 17.70 3.16
C MET A 71 0.75 18.60 1.98
N THR A 72 1.79 19.39 2.17
CA THR A 72 2.44 20.16 1.12
C THR A 72 3.21 19.24 0.16
N ASP A 73 3.60 19.79 -0.98
CA ASP A 73 4.32 19.07 -2.03
C ASP A 73 5.66 18.54 -1.50
N THR A 74 6.41 19.38 -0.79
CA THR A 74 7.71 19.03 -0.22
C THR A 74 7.61 17.98 0.89
N GLU A 75 6.58 18.06 1.75
CA GLU A 75 6.34 17.05 2.79
C GLU A 75 6.00 15.69 2.17
N MET A 76 5.16 15.68 1.14
CA MET A 76 4.77 14.44 0.46
C MET A 76 5.96 13.82 -0.29
N GLU A 77 6.76 14.63 -1.00
CA GLU A 77 7.97 14.16 -1.67
C GLU A 77 8.97 13.57 -0.67
N HIS A 78 9.20 14.26 0.46
CA HIS A 78 10.08 13.76 1.51
C HIS A 78 9.60 12.42 2.06
N PHE A 79 8.31 12.32 2.38
CA PHE A 79 7.68 11.10 2.87
C PHE A 79 7.79 9.94 1.87
N ALA A 80 7.44 10.19 0.60
CA ALA A 80 7.50 9.19 -0.46
C ALA A 80 8.94 8.70 -0.70
N ASN A 81 9.92 9.61 -0.72
CA ASN A 81 11.33 9.26 -0.88
C ASN A 81 11.85 8.39 0.28
N GLY A 82 11.39 8.64 1.51
CA GLY A 82 11.68 7.79 2.67
C GLY A 82 11.13 6.36 2.51
N LEU A 83 9.92 6.23 1.96
CA LEU A 83 9.27 4.94 1.74
C LEU A 83 9.78 4.18 0.52
N LYS A 84 10.31 4.87 -0.49
CA LYS A 84 10.71 4.30 -1.79
C LYS A 84 11.54 3.01 -1.69
N LYS A 85 12.41 2.89 -0.68
CA LYS A 85 13.29 1.72 -0.45
C LYS A 85 12.59 0.50 0.17
N PHE A 86 11.34 0.65 0.57
CA PHE A 86 10.53 -0.38 1.22
C PHE A 86 9.31 -0.77 0.40
N LEU A 87 9.04 -0.07 -0.71
CA LEU A 87 7.92 -0.38 -1.58
C LEU A 87 8.21 -1.65 -2.37
N ASP A 88 7.25 -2.55 -2.37
CA ASP A 88 7.13 -3.62 -3.34
C ASP A 88 6.06 -3.20 -4.38
N PRO A 89 6.45 -2.90 -5.64
CA PRO A 89 5.50 -2.44 -6.65
C PRO A 89 4.35 -3.42 -6.91
N GLU A 90 4.56 -4.73 -6.68
CA GLU A 90 3.52 -5.74 -6.85
C GLU A 90 2.43 -5.67 -5.76
N LEU A 91 2.72 -4.99 -4.64
CA LEU A 91 1.84 -4.86 -3.48
C LEU A 91 1.31 -3.44 -3.27
N VAL A 92 1.61 -2.52 -4.19
CA VAL A 92 1.08 -1.16 -4.21
C VAL A 92 0.11 -1.03 -5.38
N PHE A 93 -1.16 -0.73 -5.08
CA PHE A 93 -2.22 -0.66 -6.07
C PHE A 93 -2.80 0.75 -6.17
N ILE A 94 -3.13 1.14 -7.39
CA ILE A 94 -3.83 2.39 -7.70
C ILE A 94 -5.12 2.03 -8.44
N ALA A 95 -6.22 2.58 -7.95
CA ALA A 95 -7.53 2.47 -8.56
C ALA A 95 -7.82 3.75 -9.36
N GLU A 96 -8.18 3.60 -10.63
CA GLU A 96 -8.46 4.71 -11.54
C GLU A 96 -9.83 4.53 -12.19
N ILE A 97 -10.58 5.62 -12.29
CA ILE A 97 -11.82 5.73 -13.07
C ILE A 97 -11.57 6.80 -14.12
N ASP A 98 -11.73 6.46 -15.40
CA ASP A 98 -11.53 7.39 -16.51
C ASP A 98 -10.16 8.12 -16.44
N ASN A 99 -9.09 7.37 -16.14
CA ASN A 99 -7.72 7.84 -15.92
C ASN A 99 -7.50 8.77 -14.72
N SER A 100 -8.53 9.02 -13.92
CA SER A 100 -8.44 9.78 -12.66
C SER A 100 -8.22 8.84 -11.48
N PRO A 101 -7.21 9.07 -10.63
CA PRO A 101 -6.93 8.24 -9.45
C PRO A 101 -8.01 8.47 -8.38
N VAL A 102 -8.68 7.38 -7.98
CA VAL A 102 -9.81 7.40 -7.02
C VAL A 102 -9.53 6.63 -5.73
N GLY A 103 -8.41 5.91 -5.66
CA GLY A 103 -7.99 5.19 -4.47
C GLY A 103 -6.61 4.58 -4.63
N PHE A 104 -5.97 4.27 -3.50
CA PHE A 104 -4.72 3.53 -3.46
C PHE A 104 -4.76 2.47 -2.36
N SER A 105 -3.88 1.48 -2.49
CA SER A 105 -3.53 0.54 -1.43
C SER A 105 -2.02 0.49 -1.35
N LEU A 106 -1.49 0.81 -0.17
CA LEU A 106 -0.06 0.84 0.11
C LEU A 106 0.26 -0.26 1.12
N THR A 107 1.13 -1.19 0.73
CA THR A 107 1.62 -2.25 1.61
C THR A 107 3.08 -1.97 1.95
N ILE A 108 3.42 -2.00 3.24
CA ILE A 108 4.78 -1.80 3.73
C ILE A 108 5.21 -3.07 4.49
N PRO A 109 6.41 -3.63 4.22
CA PRO A 109 6.91 -4.78 4.94
C PRO A 109 7.13 -4.46 6.42
N ASP A 110 6.83 -5.42 7.29
CA ASP A 110 7.10 -5.31 8.73
C ASP A 110 8.59 -5.53 9.02
N ILE A 111 9.33 -4.43 9.15
CA ILE A 111 10.76 -4.44 9.46
C ILE A 111 11.05 -4.95 10.88
N ASN A 112 10.04 -5.06 11.76
CA ASN A 112 10.26 -5.65 13.08
C ASN A 112 10.61 -7.14 12.99
N GLN A 113 10.15 -7.86 11.95
CA GLN A 113 10.48 -9.28 11.74
C GLN A 113 12.00 -9.53 11.63
N PRO A 114 12.75 -8.86 10.73
CA PRO A 114 14.20 -9.00 10.68
C PRO A 114 14.91 -8.41 11.91
N LEU A 115 14.38 -7.34 12.53
CA LEU A 115 14.97 -6.76 13.75
C LEU A 115 14.93 -7.73 14.94
N LEU A 116 13.85 -8.51 15.08
CA LEU A 116 13.75 -9.56 16.10
C LEU A 116 14.83 -10.63 15.91
N LYS A 117 15.17 -10.99 14.67
CA LYS A 117 16.21 -11.99 14.38
C LYS A 117 17.62 -11.55 14.79
N ILE A 118 17.85 -10.25 14.94
CA ILE A 118 19.14 -9.68 15.35
C ILE A 118 19.13 -9.12 16.78
N ASN A 119 18.03 -9.29 17.54
CA ASN A 119 17.81 -8.69 18.86
C ASN A 119 18.08 -7.17 18.88
N GLY A 120 17.72 -6.47 17.80
CA GLY A 120 17.94 -5.02 17.65
C GLY A 120 19.40 -4.56 17.57
N LYS A 121 20.39 -5.46 17.56
CA LYS A 121 21.81 -5.10 17.48
C LYS A 121 22.29 -5.21 16.04
N LEU A 122 22.77 -4.11 15.45
CA LEU A 122 23.33 -4.09 14.09
C LEU A 122 24.82 -4.44 14.05
N LEU A 123 25.56 -4.04 15.09
CA LEU A 123 27.02 -4.19 15.15
C LEU A 123 27.46 -5.42 15.96
N PRO A 124 28.63 -5.99 15.64
CA PRO A 124 29.52 -5.58 14.53
C PRO A 124 29.06 -6.09 13.15
N PHE A 125 28.36 -7.22 13.06
CA PHE A 125 28.06 -7.87 11.76
C PHE A 125 26.59 -8.32 11.60
N SER A 126 25.73 -8.02 12.56
CA SER A 126 24.31 -8.42 12.50
C SER A 126 23.52 -7.69 11.41
N TRP A 127 24.01 -6.56 10.89
CA TRP A 127 23.44 -5.90 9.72
C TRP A 127 23.42 -6.80 8.47
N ILE A 128 24.36 -7.74 8.34
CA ILE A 128 24.37 -8.75 7.26
C ILE A 128 23.16 -9.68 7.42
N LYS A 129 22.93 -10.17 8.65
CA LYS A 129 21.76 -10.99 8.97
C LYS A 129 20.45 -10.22 8.78
N PHE A 130 20.43 -8.95 9.15
CA PHE A 130 19.28 -8.08 8.93
C PHE A 130 18.91 -8.00 7.45
N LEU A 131 19.88 -7.73 6.57
CA LEU A 131 19.65 -7.65 5.12
C LEU A 131 19.29 -9.00 4.51
N TRP A 132 19.67 -10.12 5.13
CA TRP A 132 19.27 -11.46 4.69
C TRP A 132 17.82 -11.80 5.04
N TYR A 133 17.31 -11.30 6.17
CA TYR A 133 15.93 -11.55 6.62
C TYR A 133 14.94 -10.46 6.19
N LYS A 134 15.44 -9.32 5.69
CA LYS A 134 14.65 -8.24 5.11
C LYS A 134 14.23 -8.60 3.70
#